data_AF-A0A831JMG5-F1
#
_entry.id   AF-A0A831JMG5-F1
#
_cell.length_a   1.000
_cell.length_b   1.000
_cell.length_c   1.000
_cell.angle_alpha   90.00
_cell.angle_beta   90.00
_cell.angle_gamma   90.00
#
_symmetry.space_group_name_H-M   'P 1'
#
loop_
_entity.id
_entity.type
_entity.pdbx_description
1 polymer ?
#
loop_
_entity_poly.entity_id
_entity_poly.type
_entity_poly.pdbx_seq_one_letter_code
_entity_poly.pdbx_strand_id
1 'polypeptide(L)'
;MSLILRNCKFVITPTIDKSIKILENVDIVIENGIIQCISDKCEKPRGFEIIDCSKHAVIPAFGNAHTHVAMVALRGYADDYELFDWLKKVWLAER
;
A
#
# COMPACT_ATOMS: atom_id res chain seq x y z
N MET A 1 -9.86 0.50 15.46
CA MET A 1 -8.40 0.69 15.63
C MET A 1 -8.11 2.16 15.41
N SER A 2 -7.38 2.79 16.33
CA SER A 2 -7.12 4.23 16.32
C SER A 2 -5.62 4.49 16.44
N LEU A 3 -5.07 5.24 15.49
CA LEU A 3 -3.64 5.32 15.19
C LEU A 3 -3.26 6.75 14.75
N ILE A 4 -2.07 7.19 15.12
CA ILE A 4 -1.45 8.43 14.65
C ILE A 4 -0.10 8.08 14.00
N LEU A 5 0.04 8.38 12.71
CA LEU A 5 1.34 8.38 12.04
C LEU A 5 1.95 9.77 12.22
N ARG A 6 2.99 9.87 13.03
CA ARG A 6 3.56 11.15 13.48
C ARG A 6 4.78 11.53 12.65
N ASN A 7 4.95 12.83 12.38
CA ASN A 7 6.11 13.40 11.71
C ASN A 7 6.40 12.74 10.35
N CYS A 8 5.40 12.35 9.58
CA CYS A 8 5.61 11.71 8.29
C CYS A 8 6.49 12.60 7.41
N LYS A 9 7.69 12.11 7.05
CA LYS A 9 8.65 12.94 6.31
C LYS A 9 8.05 13.38 4.98
N PHE A 10 7.41 12.44 4.29
CA PHE A 10 6.61 12.70 3.10
C PHE A 10 5.27 11.97 3.21
N VAL A 11 4.18 12.62 2.82
CA VAL A 11 2.90 11.97 2.51
C VAL A 11 2.60 12.25 1.04
N ILE A 12 2.63 11.21 0.22
CA ILE A 12 2.41 11.30 -1.23
C ILE A 12 1.01 10.78 -1.50
N THR A 13 0.09 11.67 -1.87
CA THR A 13 -1.33 11.32 -2.03
C THR A 13 -1.89 11.86 -3.33
N PRO A 14 -2.74 11.10 -4.05
CA PRO A 14 -3.52 11.65 -5.14
C PRO A 14 -4.55 12.65 -4.59
N THR A 15 -4.93 13.58 -5.45
CA THR A 15 -5.98 14.58 -5.20
C THR A 15 -7.20 14.31 -6.10
N ILE A 16 -8.29 15.02 -5.84
CA ILE A 16 -9.55 14.87 -6.59
C ILE A 16 -9.37 15.18 -8.08
N ASP A 17 -8.49 16.12 -8.42
CA ASP A 17 -8.12 16.49 -9.79
C ASP A 17 -7.11 15.52 -10.44
N LYS A 18 -6.81 14.38 -9.80
CA LYS A 18 -5.85 13.37 -10.25
C LYS A 18 -4.39 13.83 -10.30
N SER A 19 -4.06 14.98 -9.70
CA SER A 19 -2.67 15.35 -9.47
C SER A 19 -2.11 14.61 -8.25
N ILE A 20 -0.78 14.63 -8.09
CA ILE A 20 -0.10 14.05 -6.94
C ILE A 20 0.36 15.20 -6.06
N LYS A 21 -0.02 15.16 -4.79
CA LYS A 21 0.44 16.10 -3.78
C LYS A 21 1.48 15.43 -2.88
N ILE A 22 2.56 16.14 -2.61
CA ILE A 22 3.57 15.75 -1.62
C ILE A 22 3.44 16.72 -0.44
N LEU A 23 3.13 16.18 0.73
CA LEU A 23 3.10 16.92 1.99
C LEU A 23 4.35 16.56 2.79
N GLU A 24 4.98 17.54 3.43
CA GLU A 24 6.19 17.32 4.22
C GLU A 24 5.97 17.55 5.70
N ASN A 25 6.55 16.67 6.53
CA ASN A 25 6.56 16.77 7.99
C ASN A 25 5.14 16.94 8.59
N VAL A 26 4.18 16.14 8.11
CA VAL A 26 2.78 16.17 8.57
C VAL A 26 2.42 14.95 9.42
N ASP A 27 1.36 15.05 10.20
CA ASP A 27 0.78 13.92 10.91
C ASP A 27 -0.42 13.35 10.12
N ILE A 28 -0.69 12.05 10.27
CA ILE A 28 -1.92 11.41 9.80
C ILE A 28 -2.65 10.82 11.01
N VAL A 29 -3.91 11.21 11.20
CA VAL A 29 -4.76 10.69 12.28
C VAL A 29 -5.79 9.75 11.68
N ILE A 30 -5.84 8.53 12.20
CA ILE A 30 -6.72 7.47 11.75
C ILE A 30 -7.58 7.03 12.93
N GLU A 31 -8.90 7.10 12.77
CA GLU A 31 -9.86 6.63 13.76
C GLU A 31 -10.81 5.65 13.11
N ASN A 32 -10.96 4.48 13.72
CA ASN A 32 -11.82 3.40 13.22
C ASN A 32 -11.56 3.02 11.75
N GLY A 33 -10.28 3.05 11.34
CA GLY A 33 -9.86 2.73 9.98
C GLY A 33 -10.09 3.84 8.95
N ILE A 34 -10.55 5.02 9.39
CA ILE A 34 -10.82 6.17 8.53
C ILE A 34 -9.80 7.27 8.84
N ILE A 35 -9.24 7.86 7.78
CA ILE A 35 -8.35 9.03 7.91
C ILE A 35 -9.21 10.24 8.29
N GLN A 36 -8.94 10.80 9.47
CA GLN A 36 -9.62 11.99 9.99
C GLN A 36 -8.89 13.27 9.62
N CYS A 37 -7.55 13.22 9.55
CA CYS A 37 -6.73 14.40 9.30
C CYS A 37 -5.38 14.03 8.68
N ILE A 38 -4.89 14.89 7.77
CA ILE A 38 -3.52 14.89 7.24
C ILE A 38 -2.99 16.33 7.25
N SER A 39 -2.20 16.70 8.27
CA SER A 39 -1.65 18.04 8.46
C SER A 39 -0.66 18.06 9.64
N ASP A 40 0.19 19.08 9.69
CA ASP A 40 0.99 19.47 10.87
C ASP A 40 0.14 19.94 12.08
N LYS A 41 -1.14 20.26 11.85
CA LYS A 41 -2.08 20.81 12.84
C LYS A 41 -3.16 19.83 13.29
N CYS A 42 -3.01 18.55 13.00
CA CYS A 42 -4.00 17.56 13.44
C CYS A 42 -4.14 17.54 14.96
N GLU A 43 -5.39 17.44 15.43
CA GLU A 43 -5.66 17.11 16.82
C GLU A 43 -5.08 15.73 17.15
N LYS A 44 -4.59 15.56 18.37
CA LYS A 44 -3.93 14.33 18.82
C LYS A 44 -4.72 13.74 19.99
N PRO A 45 -5.81 12.99 19.70
CA PRO A 45 -6.58 12.33 20.74
C PRO A 45 -5.69 11.44 21.60
N ARG A 46 -5.98 11.40 22.90
CA ARG A 46 -5.27 10.52 23.82
C ARG A 46 -5.69 9.07 23.59
N GLY A 47 -4.79 8.14 23.90
CA GLY A 47 -5.06 6.70 23.82
C GLY A 47 -4.95 6.10 22.43
N PHE A 48 -4.60 6.89 21.40
CA PHE A 48 -4.28 6.37 20.08
C PHE A 48 -2.87 5.81 20.08
N GLU A 49 -2.66 4.73 19.33
CA GLU A 49 -1.32 4.23 19.06
C GLU A 49 -0.55 5.28 18.24
N ILE A 50 0.76 5.40 18.45
CA ILE A 50 1.60 6.36 17.74
C ILE A 50 2.74 5.62 17.05
N ILE A 51 2.90 5.84 15.75
CA ILE A 51 4.03 5.38 14.96
C ILE A 51 4.83 6.61 14.50
N ASP A 52 6.13 6.64 14.78
CA ASP A 52 7.01 7.70 14.28
C ASP A 52 7.44 7.44 12.83
N CYS A 53 7.04 8.35 11.95
CA CYS A 53 7.30 8.31 10.52
C CYS A 53 8.32 9.39 10.09
N SER A 54 9.09 9.95 11.03
CA SER A 54 10.13 10.98 10.81
C SER A 54 11.16 10.65 9.72
N LYS A 55 11.35 9.36 9.41
CA LYS A 55 12.27 8.85 8.38
C LYS A 55 11.58 8.09 7.25
N HIS A 56 10.26 8.16 7.17
CA HIS A 56 9.45 7.36 6.27
C HIS A 56 8.60 8.23 5.34
N ALA A 57 8.37 7.73 4.13
CA ALA A 57 7.31 8.21 3.26
C ALA A 57 6.05 7.37 3.47
N VAL A 58 4.89 8.02 3.58
CA VAL A 58 3.58 7.37 3.62
C VAL A 58 2.90 7.58 2.28
N ILE A 59 2.44 6.48 1.69
CA ILE A 59 1.76 6.46 0.40
C ILE A 59 0.49 5.60 0.49
N PRO A 60 -0.52 5.81 -0.37
CA PRO A 60 -1.61 4.87 -0.52
C PRO A 60 -1.10 3.46 -0.78
N ALA A 61 -1.78 2.47 -0.22
CA ALA A 61 -1.48 1.08 -0.52
C ALA A 61 -1.66 0.80 -2.02
N PHE A 62 -0.79 -0.04 -2.58
CA PHE A 62 -0.94 -0.49 -3.96
C PHE A 62 -2.16 -1.40 -4.10
N GLY A 63 -3.02 -1.12 -5.07
CA GLY A 63 -4.11 -1.99 -5.46
C GLY A 63 -3.64 -3.00 -6.51
N ASN A 64 -3.79 -4.30 -6.22
CA ASN A 64 -3.52 -5.36 -7.18
C ASN A 64 -4.82 -5.75 -7.90
N ALA A 65 -4.98 -5.31 -9.14
CA ALA A 65 -6.22 -5.50 -9.89
C ALA A 65 -6.40 -6.90 -10.49
N HIS A 66 -5.31 -7.68 -10.64
CA HIS A 66 -5.37 -9.00 -11.26
C HIS A 66 -4.16 -9.84 -10.87
N THR A 67 -4.40 -11.04 -10.33
CA THR A 67 -3.34 -12.02 -10.00
C THR A 67 -3.93 -13.42 -9.89
N HIS A 68 -3.22 -14.41 -10.42
CA HIS A 68 -3.47 -15.82 -10.18
C HIS A 68 -2.72 -16.27 -8.93
N VAL A 69 -3.32 -16.12 -7.75
CA VAL A 69 -2.61 -16.28 -6.46
C VAL A 69 -2.01 -17.67 -6.24
N ALA A 70 -2.70 -18.73 -6.67
CA ALA A 70 -2.21 -20.11 -6.51
C ALA A 70 -0.91 -20.37 -7.30
N MET A 71 -0.73 -19.68 -8.42
CA MET A 71 0.46 -19.83 -9.28
C MET A 71 1.74 -19.24 -8.66
N VAL A 72 1.67 -18.60 -7.49
CA VAL A 72 2.88 -18.20 -6.74
C VAL A 72 3.77 -19.40 -6.40
N ALA A 73 3.17 -20.58 -6.16
CA ALA A 73 3.92 -21.82 -5.95
C ALA A 73 4.72 -22.27 -7.19
N LEU A 74 4.32 -21.79 -8.38
CA LEU A 74 4.95 -22.08 -9.67
C LEU A 74 5.88 -20.96 -10.14
N ARG A 75 6.29 -20.04 -9.24
CA ARG A 75 7.18 -18.93 -9.60
C ARG A 75 8.51 -19.47 -10.15
N GLY A 76 8.80 -19.11 -11.41
CA GLY A 76 10.02 -19.56 -12.11
C GLY A 76 9.98 -21.02 -12.59
N TYR A 77 8.82 -21.68 -12.55
CA TYR A 77 8.69 -23.09 -12.94
C TYR A 77 8.83 -23.34 -14.45
N ALA A 78 8.32 -22.42 -15.27
CA ALA A 78 8.24 -22.58 -16.72
C ALA A 78 8.53 -21.24 -17.42
N ASP A 79 9.72 -20.70 -17.22
CA ASP A 79 10.15 -19.50 -17.93
C ASP A 79 10.57 -19.85 -19.37
N ASP A 80 10.60 -18.86 -20.27
CA ASP A 80 11.08 -18.97 -21.66
C ASP A 80 10.29 -19.92 -22.60
N TYR A 81 8.97 -20.03 -22.42
CA TYR A 81 8.07 -20.75 -23.33
C TYR A 81 7.12 -19.81 -24.09
N GLU A 82 6.75 -20.19 -25.31
CA GLU A 82 5.59 -19.62 -26.00
C GLU A 82 4.31 -19.88 -25.21
N LEU A 83 3.35 -18.96 -25.28
CA LEU A 83 2.15 -18.95 -24.41
C LEU A 83 1.43 -20.31 -24.34
N PHE A 84 1.18 -20.96 -25.47
CA PHE A 84 0.45 -22.23 -25.48
C PHE A 84 1.26 -23.40 -24.94
N ASP A 85 2.58 -23.37 -25.06
CA ASP A 85 3.44 -24.42 -24.51
C ASP A 85 3.65 -24.21 -23.00
N TRP A 86 3.72 -22.96 -22.56
CA TRP A 86 3.64 -22.58 -21.16
C TRP A 86 2.33 -23.06 -20.51
N LEU A 87 1.17 -22.78 -21.13
CA LEU A 87 -0.14 -23.20 -20.61
C LEU A 87 -0.22 -24.72 -20.42
N LYS A 88 0.24 -25.50 -21.39
CA LYS A 88 0.29 -26.97 -21.26
C LYS A 88 1.12 -27.40 -20.05
N LYS A 89 2.28 -26.76 -19.82
CA LYS A 89 3.17 -27.10 -18.68
C LYS A 89 2.58 -26.69 -17.33
N VAL A 90 2.04 -25.48 -17.24
CA VAL A 90 1.42 -24.97 -16.02
C VAL A 90 0.19 -25.80 -15.65
N TRP A 91 -0.71 -26.06 -16.60
CA TRP A 91 -1.90 -26.88 -16.32
C TRP A 91 -1.57 -28.31 -15.92
N LEU A 92 -0.45 -28.87 -16.37
CA LEU A 92 0.03 -30.16 -15.89
C LEU A 92 0.52 -30.09 -14.44
N ALA A 93 1.13 -28.98 -14.03
CA ALA A 93 1.63 -28.77 -12.68
C ALA A 93 0.53 -28.34 -11.68
N GLU A 94 -0.58 -27.78 -12.16
CA GLU A 94 -1.75 -27.41 -11.35
C GLU A 94 -2.74 -28.56 -11.10
N ARG A 95 -2.45 -29.75 -11.63
CA ARG A 95 -3.24 -30.97 -11.39
C ARG A 95 -2.85 -31.67 -10.09
#